data_AF-A0A543F826-F1
#
_entry.id   AF-A0A543F826-F1
#
_cell.length_a   1.000
_cell.length_b   1.000
_cell.length_c   1.000
_cell.angle_alpha   90.00
_cell.angle_beta   90.00
_cell.angle_gamma   90.00
#
_symmetry.space_group_name_H-M   'P 1'
#
loop_
_entity.id
_entity.type
_entity.pdbx_description
1 polymer ?
#
loop_
_entity_poly.entity_id
_entity_poly.type
_entity_poly.pdbx_seq_one_letter_code
_entity_poly.pdbx_strand_id
1 'polypeptide(L)'
;MGHPFSVDPAKMRDLARHLRSHASTISVKQPIAKVSRDLARQNMQESNLAVKVEESLKALDSVIKYHVRRLNEHGDAIDTSANAYEQSDGAWANGFK
;
A
#
# COMPACT_ATOMS: atom_id res chain seq x y z
N MET A 1 6.93 34.63 -0.61
CA MET A 1 7.73 33.84 -1.58
C MET A 1 7.95 32.47 -0.97
N GLY A 2 7.25 31.44 -1.48
CA GLY A 2 7.46 30.08 -1.02
C GLY A 2 8.77 29.55 -1.59
N HIS A 3 9.61 28.92 -0.76
CA HIS A 3 10.77 28.21 -1.25
C HIS A 3 10.34 27.21 -2.34
N PRO A 4 11.04 27.11 -3.47
CA PRO A 4 10.80 26.01 -4.39
C PRO A 4 11.07 24.73 -3.61
N PHE A 5 10.04 23.91 -3.38
CA PHE A 5 10.29 22.54 -3.00
C PHE A 5 11.17 21.95 -4.10
N SER A 6 12.43 21.70 -3.78
CA SER A 6 13.37 21.02 -4.66
C SER A 6 12.82 19.61 -4.87
N VAL A 7 12.02 19.43 -5.92
CA VAL A 7 11.52 18.13 -6.32
C VAL A 7 12.69 17.32 -6.85
N ASP A 8 12.98 16.22 -6.16
CA ASP A 8 14.06 15.29 -6.51
C ASP A 8 13.42 13.98 -6.99
N PRO A 9 13.37 13.73 -8.31
CA PRO A 9 12.75 12.52 -8.87
C PRO A 9 13.37 11.23 -8.35
N ALA A 10 14.67 11.23 -7.99
CA ALA A 10 15.31 10.05 -7.43
C ALA A 10 14.77 9.73 -6.03
N LYS A 11 14.61 10.75 -5.16
CA LYS A 11 13.97 10.59 -3.84
C LYS A 11 12.49 10.20 -3.94
N MET A 12 11.77 10.70 -4.94
CA MET A 12 10.40 10.30 -5.20
C MET A 12 10.30 8.80 -5.51
N ARG A 13 11.14 8.30 -6.43
CA ARG A 13 11.18 6.87 -6.75
C ARG A 13 11.59 6.01 -5.56
N ASP A 14 12.52 6.51 -4.74
CA ASP A 14 12.90 5.82 -3.51
C ASP A 14 11.72 5.68 -2.54
N LEU A 15 10.97 6.76 -2.33
CA LEU A 15 9.75 6.73 -1.54
C LEU A 15 8.70 5.76 -2.12
N ALA A 16 8.48 5.77 -3.44
CA ALA A 16 7.56 4.83 -4.09
C ALA A 16 7.97 3.36 -3.87
N ARG A 17 9.27 3.05 -3.94
CA ARG A 17 9.80 1.71 -3.62
C ARG A 17 9.58 1.34 -2.15
N HIS A 18 9.81 2.27 -1.23
CA HIS A 18 9.54 2.04 0.19
C HIS A 18 8.07 1.73 0.47
N LEU A 19 7.14 2.46 -0.15
CA LEU A 19 5.70 2.20 -0.01
C LEU A 19 5.32 0.79 -0.49
N ARG A 20 5.85 0.36 -1.65
CA ARG A 20 5.60 -1.00 -2.19
C ARG A 20 6.22 -2.11 -1.33
N SER A 21 7.42 -1.87 -0.81
CA SER A 21 8.07 -2.80 0.14
C SER A 21 7.24 -2.95 1.42
N HIS A 22 6.75 -1.83 1.95
CA HIS A 22 5.87 -1.82 3.11
C HIS A 22 4.53 -2.52 2.82
N ALA A 23 3.92 -2.25 1.66
CA ALA A 23 2.69 -2.93 1.22
C ALA A 23 2.90 -4.46 1.13
N SER A 24 4.03 -4.91 0.61
CA SER A 24 4.40 -6.32 0.54
C SER A 24 4.58 -6.94 1.93
N THR A 25 5.22 -6.20 2.85
CA THR A 25 5.44 -6.63 4.23
C THR A 25 4.14 -6.76 5.03
N ILE A 26 3.16 -5.89 4.78
CA ILE A 26 1.84 -6.00 5.41
C ILE A 26 1.04 -7.13 4.75
N SER A 27 1.09 -7.26 3.43
CA SER A 27 0.34 -8.27 2.66
C SER A 27 0.54 -9.69 3.19
N VAL A 28 1.76 -10.06 3.59
CA VAL A 28 2.07 -11.39 4.13
C VAL A 28 1.42 -11.70 5.48
N LYS A 29 0.81 -10.71 6.16
CA LYS A 29 0.05 -10.93 7.40
C LYS A 29 -1.36 -11.48 7.13
N GLN A 30 -1.77 -11.51 5.87
CA GLN A 30 -3.06 -12.04 5.45
C GLN A 30 -2.90 -13.45 4.87
N PRO A 31 -3.93 -14.32 5.03
CA PRO A 31 -5.12 -14.14 5.85
C PRO A 31 -4.83 -14.34 7.35
N ILE A 32 -5.36 -13.46 8.21
CA ILE A 32 -5.07 -13.47 9.66
C ILE A 32 -5.62 -14.75 10.32
N ALA A 33 -4.73 -15.49 10.96
CA ALA A 33 -5.04 -16.68 11.78
C ALA A 33 -5.98 -17.69 11.08
N LYS A 34 -5.87 -17.84 9.75
CA LYS A 34 -6.81 -18.62 8.93
C LYS A 34 -7.06 -20.03 9.47
N VAL A 35 -5.99 -20.79 9.71
CA VAL A 35 -6.13 -22.18 10.19
C VAL A 35 -6.86 -22.21 11.54
N SER A 36 -6.41 -21.39 12.50
CA SER A 36 -7.00 -21.36 13.84
C SER A 36 -8.44 -20.86 13.86
N ARG A 37 -8.79 -19.83 13.08
CA ARG A 37 -10.17 -19.31 13.04
C ARG A 37 -11.12 -20.27 12.34
N ASP A 38 -10.67 -20.92 11.27
CA ASP A 38 -11.48 -21.90 10.53
C ASP A 38 -11.73 -23.13 11.43
N LEU A 39 -10.72 -23.60 12.16
CA LEU A 39 -10.86 -24.69 13.14
C LEU A 39 -11.77 -24.31 14.31
N ALA A 40 -11.64 -23.10 14.86
CA ALA A 40 -12.53 -22.62 15.92
C ALA A 40 -13.99 -22.60 15.43
N ARG A 41 -14.23 -22.16 14.19
CA ARG A 41 -15.57 -22.17 13.59
C ARG A 41 -16.11 -23.58 13.42
N GLN A 42 -15.28 -24.52 12.96
CA GLN A 42 -15.67 -25.93 12.75
C GLN A 42 -15.98 -26.66 14.06
N ASN A 43 -15.21 -26.42 15.13
CA ASN A 43 -15.35 -27.12 16.41
C ASN A 43 -16.37 -26.46 17.35
N MET A 44 -16.72 -25.19 17.12
CA MET A 44 -17.64 -24.41 17.96
C MET A 44 -18.85 -23.92 17.15
N GLN A 45 -19.57 -24.86 16.54
CA GLN A 45 -20.59 -24.58 15.52
C GLN A 45 -21.74 -23.69 16.04
N GLU A 46 -22.17 -23.88 17.29
CA GLU A 46 -23.23 -23.11 17.95
C GLU A 46 -22.71 -21.88 18.72
N SER A 47 -21.40 -21.62 18.71
CA SER A 47 -20.82 -20.51 19.48
C SER A 47 -20.89 -19.20 18.70
N ASN A 48 -21.73 -18.28 19.18
CA ASN A 48 -21.76 -16.90 18.68
C ASN A 48 -20.40 -16.19 18.83
N LEU A 49 -19.62 -16.52 19.89
CA LEU A 49 -18.27 -15.98 20.06
C LEU A 49 -17.35 -16.41 18.91
N ALA A 50 -17.34 -17.70 18.56
CA ALA A 50 -16.53 -18.21 17.47
C ALA A 50 -16.89 -17.56 16.13
N VAL A 51 -18.19 -17.37 15.86
CA VAL A 51 -18.69 -16.61 14.70
C VAL A 51 -18.14 -15.18 14.70
N LYS A 52 -18.30 -14.44 15.80
CA LYS A 52 -17.87 -13.04 15.88
C LYS A 52 -16.36 -12.87 15.76
N VAL A 53 -15.57 -13.80 16.30
CA VAL A 53 -14.13 -13.81 16.13
C VAL A 53 -13.75 -14.05 14.66
N GLU A 54 -14.36 -15.04 13.99
CA GLU A 54 -14.12 -15.29 12.57
C GLU A 54 -14.46 -14.07 11.70
N GLU A 55 -15.64 -13.49 11.89
CA GLU A 55 -16.10 -12.29 11.18
C GLU A 55 -15.15 -11.12 11.38
N SER A 56 -14.71 -10.89 12.63
CA SER A 56 -13.79 -9.80 12.96
C SER A 56 -12.43 -9.99 12.29
N LEU A 57 -11.89 -11.22 12.28
CA LEU A 57 -10.62 -11.52 11.61
C LEU A 57 -10.72 -11.40 10.08
N LYS A 58 -11.85 -11.78 9.48
CA LYS A 58 -12.13 -11.55 8.05
C LYS A 58 -12.30 -10.08 7.72
N ALA A 59 -12.90 -9.29 8.61
CA ALA A 59 -13.00 -7.84 8.45
C ALA A 59 -11.61 -7.17 8.49
N LEU A 60 -10.76 -7.60 9.42
CA LEU A 60 -9.36 -7.14 9.48
C LEU A 60 -8.57 -7.52 8.23
N ASP A 61 -8.80 -8.70 7.63
CA ASP A 61 -8.25 -9.01 6.31
C ASP A 61 -8.68 -7.96 5.26
N SER A 62 -9.95 -7.55 5.27
CA SER A 62 -10.43 -6.55 4.30
C SER A 62 -9.74 -5.18 4.51
N VAL A 63 -9.51 -4.78 5.76
CA VAL A 63 -8.78 -3.55 6.11
C VAL A 63 -7.32 -3.61 5.62
N ILE A 64 -6.62 -4.71 5.87
CA ILE A 64 -5.25 -4.87 5.40
C ILE A 64 -5.19 -4.80 3.87
N LYS A 65 -6.09 -5.52 3.18
CA LYS A 65 -6.17 -5.51 1.71
C LYS A 65 -6.39 -4.10 1.16
N TYR A 66 -7.25 -3.31 1.82
CA TYR A 66 -7.48 -1.91 1.46
C TYR A 66 -6.19 -1.08 1.58
N HIS A 67 -5.46 -1.19 2.68
CA HIS A 67 -4.24 -0.42 2.89
C HIS A 67 -3.09 -0.84 1.97
N VAL A 68 -2.90 -2.14 1.72
CA VAL A 68 -1.93 -2.63 0.73
C VAL A 68 -2.20 -2.03 -0.63
N ARG A 69 -3.47 -2.03 -1.08
CA ARG A 69 -3.87 -1.39 -2.33
C ARG A 69 -3.55 0.10 -2.33
N ARG A 70 -3.90 0.83 -1.27
CA ARG A 70 -3.65 2.28 -1.18
C ARG A 70 -2.16 2.64 -1.20
N LEU A 71 -1.31 1.86 -0.53
CA LEU A 71 0.14 2.07 -0.57
C LEU A 71 0.71 1.89 -1.98
N ASN A 72 0.24 0.87 -2.70
CA ASN A 72 0.65 0.65 -4.09
C ASN A 72 0.18 1.79 -5.00
N GLU A 73 -1.09 2.19 -4.91
CA GLU A 73 -1.65 3.33 -5.67
C GLU A 73 -0.88 4.64 -5.42
N HIS A 74 -0.45 4.88 -4.18
CA HIS A 74 0.39 6.04 -3.87
C HIS A 74 1.79 5.91 -4.46
N GLY A 75 2.40 4.72 -4.43
CA GLY A 75 3.66 4.47 -5.12
C GLY A 75 3.58 4.77 -6.62
N ASP A 76 2.50 4.32 -7.28
CA ASP A 76 2.27 4.55 -8.71
C ASP A 76 2.05 6.04 -9.03
N ALA A 77 1.33 6.76 -8.18
CA ALA A 77 1.12 8.21 -8.32
C ALA A 77 2.42 9.01 -8.17
N ILE A 78 3.31 8.59 -7.25
CA ILE A 78 4.62 9.21 -7.05
C ILE A 78 5.51 8.97 -8.27
N ASP A 79 5.57 7.74 -8.79
CA ASP A 79 6.36 7.44 -10.00
C ASP A 79 5.84 8.21 -11.22
N THR A 80 4.52 8.31 -11.37
CA THR A 80 3.90 9.12 -12.44
C THR A 80 4.31 10.58 -12.33
N SER A 81 4.30 11.13 -11.12
CA SER A 81 4.73 12.51 -10.87
C SER A 81 6.23 12.70 -11.14
N ALA A 82 7.09 11.77 -10.71
CA ALA A 82 8.52 11.83 -10.95
C ALA A 82 8.85 11.84 -12.45
N ASN A 83 8.17 10.98 -13.23
CA ASN A 83 8.30 10.95 -14.69
C ASN A 83 7.87 12.28 -15.33
N ALA A 84 6.78 12.89 -14.86
CA ALA A 84 6.31 14.19 -15.37
C ALA A 84 7.33 15.31 -15.11
N TYR A 85 7.96 15.31 -13.93
CA TYR A 85 9.01 16.29 -13.61
C TYR A 85 10.24 16.14 -14.52
N GLU A 86 10.73 14.92 -14.73
CA GLU A 86 11.88 14.68 -15.60
C GLU A 86 11.60 15.02 -17.07
N GLN A 87 10.38 14.76 -17.54
CA GLN A 87 9.97 15.16 -18.89
C GLN A 87 9.92 16.68 -19.04
N SER A 88 9.38 17.38 -18.03
CA SER A 88 9.37 18.84 -18.03
C SER A 88 10.79 19.42 -18.01
N ASP A 89 11.66 18.91 -17.14
CA ASP A 89 13.05 19.37 -17.04
C ASP A 89 13.83 19.11 -18.35
N GLY A 90 13.66 17.92 -18.94
CA GLY A 90 14.26 17.60 -20.24
C GLY A 90 13.74 18.48 -21.38
N ALA A 91 12.45 18.83 -21.39
CA ALA A 91 11.88 19.76 -22.37
C ALA A 91 12.47 21.17 -22.23
N TRP A 92 12.62 21.66 -20.99
CA TRP A 92 13.26 22.94 -20.73
C TRP A 92 14.72 22.94 -21.20
N ALA A 93 15.52 21.94 -20.80
CA ALA A 93 16.93 21.82 -21.17
C ALA A 93 17.15 21.77 -22.70
N ASN A 94 16.23 21.13 -23.45
CA ASN A 94 16.31 21.07 -24.90
C ASN A 94 15.84 22.36 -25.61
N GLY A 95 15.01 23.19 -24.97
CA GLY A 95 14.58 24.49 -25.51
C GLY A 95 15.61 25.61 -25.38
N PHE A 96 16.69 25.40 -24.61
CA PHE A 96 17.84 26.31 -24.49
C PHE A 96 18.96 26.04 -25.51
N LYS A 97 18.78 25.05 -26.41
CA LYS A 97 19.65 24.83 -27.57
C LYS A 97 19.16 25.65 -28.76
#